data_AF-A0A1A8RXU6-F1
#
_entry.id   AF-A0A1A8RXU6-F1
#
_cell.length_a   1.000
_cell.length_b   1.000
_cell.length_c   1.000
_cell.angle_alpha   90.00
_cell.angle_beta   90.00
_cell.angle_gamma   90.00
#
_symmetry.space_group_name_H-M   'P 1'
#
loop_
_entity.id
_entity.type
_entity.pdbx_description
1 polymer ?
#
loop_
_entity_poly.entity_id
_entity_poly.type
_entity_poly.pdbx_seq_one_letter_code
_entity_poly.pdbx_strand_id
1 'polypeptide(L)'
;KKIGYDDSSKGFDYKTCNVLVALEPQCEEISDCVFEGRDQEDIGAGDQGLMFGYATDETEECMPLTLLLAHKLNYRMKELSRNGTCPWILPDSKSQVTVEYRDNMGAMEPVRVHTVVISVQHGPDITLEEIRCNLMENVVKVVIPAKYLDDK
;
A
#
# COMPACT_ATOMS: atom_id res chain seq x y z
N LYS A 1 -2.03 -13.03 12.54
CA LYS A 1 -2.84 -14.05 11.81
C LYS A 1 -3.33 -13.58 10.43
N LYS A 2 -4.30 -12.67 10.28
CA LYS A 2 -4.92 -12.29 8.97
C LYS A 2 -3.94 -11.76 7.90
N ILE A 3 -2.80 -11.20 8.33
CA ILE A 3 -1.72 -10.73 7.44
C ILE A 3 -0.97 -11.91 6.80
N GLY A 4 -0.98 -13.12 7.37
CA GLY A 4 -0.32 -14.30 6.80
C GLY A 4 1.01 -14.69 7.44
N TYR A 5 1.45 -13.97 8.48
CA TYR A 5 2.50 -14.40 9.40
C TYR A 5 1.92 -15.41 10.41
N ASP A 6 2.08 -16.70 10.11
CA ASP A 6 1.50 -17.84 10.82
C ASP A 6 2.45 -19.04 10.96
N ASP A 7 3.72 -18.86 10.59
CA ASP A 7 4.77 -19.84 10.73
C ASP A 7 6.14 -19.14 10.78
N SER A 8 7.05 -19.61 11.64
CA SER A 8 8.37 -19.00 11.84
C SER A 8 9.22 -19.00 10.56
N SER A 9 8.99 -19.92 9.62
CA SER A 9 9.67 -19.94 8.31
C SER A 9 9.39 -18.69 7.46
N LYS A 10 8.29 -17.98 7.74
CA LYS A 10 7.93 -16.72 7.07
C LYS A 10 8.59 -15.49 7.72
N GLY A 11 9.40 -15.69 8.76
CA GLY A 11 10.07 -14.65 9.53
C GLY A 11 9.27 -14.13 10.73
N PHE A 12 8.00 -14.50 10.87
CA PHE A 12 7.15 -14.12 12.01
C PHE A 12 5.95 -15.07 12.15
N ASP A 13 5.55 -15.38 13.38
CA ASP A 13 4.39 -16.24 13.66
C ASP A 13 3.54 -15.67 14.80
N TYR A 14 2.24 -15.49 14.52
CA TYR A 14 1.27 -15.02 15.51
C TYR A 14 1.07 -15.97 16.70
N LYS A 15 1.45 -17.25 16.58
CA LYS A 15 1.32 -18.26 17.64
C LYS A 15 2.45 -18.21 18.66
N THR A 16 3.62 -17.70 18.26
CA THR A 16 4.84 -17.71 19.08
C THR A 16 5.37 -16.32 19.41
N CYS A 17 4.87 -15.28 18.74
CA CYS A 17 5.28 -13.90 19.04
C CYS A 17 4.90 -13.50 20.47
N ASN A 18 5.80 -12.77 21.13
CA ASN A 18 5.49 -12.14 22.40
C ASN A 18 4.68 -10.85 22.14
N VAL A 19 3.58 -10.67 22.89
CA VAL A 19 2.76 -9.47 22.83
C VAL A 19 2.88 -8.75 24.18
N LEU A 20 3.61 -7.63 24.19
CA LEU A 20 3.71 -6.76 25.35
C LEU A 20 2.62 -5.70 25.29
N VAL A 21 1.88 -5.56 26.38
CA VAL A 21 0.81 -4.55 26.53
C VAL A 21 1.26 -3.52 27.55
N ALA A 22 1.49 -2.29 27.09
CA ALA A 22 1.82 -1.13 27.91
C ALA A 22 0.89 0.02 27.52
N LEU A 23 -0.34 -0.02 28.04
CA LEU A 23 -1.40 0.96 27.76
C LEU A 23 -1.75 1.69 29.05
N GLU A 24 -1.84 3.02 28.95
CA GLU A 24 -2.24 3.92 30.03
C GLU A 24 -3.45 4.75 29.55
N PRO A 25 -4.29 5.24 30.47
CA PRO A 25 -5.37 6.16 30.11
C PRO A 25 -4.84 7.46 29.50
N GLN A 26 -5.69 8.17 28.77
CA GLN A 26 -5.36 9.51 28.30
C GLN A 26 -5.13 10.44 29.50
N CYS A 27 -4.16 11.34 29.37
CA CYS A 27 -3.87 12.37 30.36
C CYS A 27 -5.09 13.28 30.58
N GLU A 28 -5.49 13.49 31.83
CA GLU A 28 -6.65 14.33 32.19
C GLU A 28 -6.51 15.76 31.67
N GLU A 29 -5.30 16.34 31.74
CA GLU A 29 -5.03 17.70 31.25
C GLU A 29 -5.31 17.85 29.75
N ILE A 30 -5.10 16.79 28.96
CA ILE A 30 -5.43 16.77 27.54
C ILE A 30 -6.94 16.65 27.36
N SER A 31 -7.58 15.72 28.07
CA SER A 31 -9.03 15.51 27.99
C SER A 31 -9.82 16.78 28.34
N ASP A 32 -9.42 17.49 29.40
CA ASP A 32 -9.97 18.78 29.86
C ASP A 32 -9.91 19.86 28.78
N CYS A 33 -8.80 19.90 28.04
CA CYS A 33 -8.61 20.89 26.98
C CYS A 33 -9.32 20.53 25.67
N VAL A 34 -9.61 19.24 25.44
CA VAL A 34 -10.12 18.74 24.16
C VAL A 34 -11.64 18.51 24.19
N PHE A 35 -12.18 17.75 25.14
CA PHE A 35 -13.58 17.30 25.06
C PHE A 35 -14.35 17.28 26.39
N GLU A 36 -13.70 17.26 27.56
CA GLU A 36 -14.43 17.18 28.84
C GLU A 36 -15.35 18.39 29.05
N GLY A 37 -16.61 18.11 29.38
CA GLY A 37 -17.66 19.12 29.58
C GLY A 37 -18.05 19.90 28.31
N ARG A 38 -17.66 19.46 27.11
CA ARG A 38 -17.97 20.12 25.84
C ARG A 38 -18.97 19.33 25.00
N ASP A 39 -19.81 20.05 24.27
CA ASP A 39 -20.65 19.45 23.23
C ASP A 39 -19.79 19.04 22.03
N GLN A 40 -20.29 18.10 21.22
CA GLN A 40 -19.55 17.52 20.09
C GLN A 40 -19.11 18.58 19.05
N GLU A 41 -19.88 19.66 18.89
CA GLU A 41 -19.59 20.74 17.94
C GLU A 41 -18.46 21.66 18.43
N ASP A 42 -18.15 21.65 19.73
CA ASP A 42 -17.20 22.56 20.41
C ASP A 42 -15.92 21.85 20.89
N ILE A 43 -15.68 20.62 20.43
CA ILE A 43 -14.45 19.90 20.76
C ILE A 43 -13.22 20.64 20.23
N GLY A 44 -12.18 20.73 21.07
CA GLY A 44 -10.89 21.30 20.70
C GLY A 44 -10.09 20.36 19.78
N ALA A 45 -9.08 20.91 19.10
CA ALA A 45 -8.09 20.09 18.44
C ALA A 45 -7.31 19.26 19.48
N GLY A 46 -7.09 17.97 19.19
CA GLY A 46 -6.41 17.05 20.10
C GLY A 46 -4.90 17.32 20.25
N ASP A 47 -4.30 18.01 19.28
CA ASP A 47 -2.91 18.43 19.28
C ASP A 47 -2.70 19.56 18.25
N GLN A 48 -1.55 20.24 18.32
CA GLN A 48 -1.11 21.20 17.33
C GLN A 48 -0.55 20.49 16.07
N GLY A 49 -0.80 21.04 14.89
CA GLY A 49 -0.28 20.48 13.66
C GLY A 49 -0.78 21.17 12.40
N LEU A 50 -0.27 20.74 11.26
CA LEU A 50 -0.68 21.19 9.94
C LEU A 50 -1.02 19.99 9.05
N MET A 51 -1.99 20.16 8.16
CA MET A 51 -2.51 19.09 7.30
C MET A 51 -2.62 19.63 5.88
N PHE A 52 -2.32 18.77 4.90
CA PHE A 52 -2.49 19.08 3.49
C PHE A 52 -3.48 18.10 2.88
N GLY A 53 -4.42 18.64 2.10
CA GLY A 53 -5.22 17.86 1.17
C GLY A 53 -4.67 18.02 -0.24
N TYR A 54 -4.70 16.94 -1.01
CA TYR A 54 -4.35 16.96 -2.43
C TYR A 54 -5.36 16.13 -3.21
N ALA A 55 -5.72 16.60 -4.41
CA ALA A 55 -6.53 15.90 -5.38
C ALA A 55 -6.06 16.28 -6.78
N THR A 56 -6.20 15.35 -7.71
CA THR A 56 -5.78 15.48 -9.12
C THR A 56 -6.79 14.76 -10.00
N ASP A 57 -7.13 15.30 -11.17
CA ASP A 57 -8.11 14.73 -12.09
C ASP A 57 -7.54 13.63 -13.00
N GLU A 58 -6.27 13.26 -12.83
CA GLU A 58 -5.60 12.23 -13.62
C GLU A 58 -6.20 10.82 -13.47
N THR A 59 -6.99 10.57 -12.41
CA THR A 59 -7.74 9.33 -12.19
C THR A 59 -9.15 9.59 -11.66
N GLU A 60 -10.06 8.62 -11.82
CA GLU A 60 -11.44 8.70 -11.32
C GLU A 60 -11.50 8.79 -9.78
N GLU A 61 -10.52 8.22 -9.09
CA GLU A 61 -10.41 8.28 -7.62
C GLU A 61 -9.82 9.61 -7.11
N CYS A 62 -9.53 10.56 -8.01
CA CYS A 62 -8.91 11.85 -7.73
C CYS A 62 -7.52 11.78 -7.08
N MET A 63 -6.77 10.70 -7.35
CA MET A 63 -5.43 10.43 -6.77
C MET A 63 -4.36 10.30 -7.86
N PRO A 64 -3.07 10.52 -7.53
CA PRO A 64 -1.99 10.30 -8.49
C PRO A 64 -1.95 8.86 -9.00
N LEU A 65 -1.83 8.68 -10.32
CA LEU A 65 -1.75 7.38 -10.99
C LEU A 65 -0.54 6.58 -10.49
N THR A 66 0.59 7.24 -10.23
CA THR A 66 1.80 6.63 -9.64
C THR A 66 1.49 5.92 -8.33
N LEU A 67 0.82 6.62 -7.41
CA LEU A 67 0.44 6.13 -6.10
C LEU A 67 -0.58 4.99 -6.23
N LEU A 68 -1.64 5.21 -7.03
CA LEU A 68 -2.70 4.22 -7.23
C LEU A 68 -2.16 2.91 -7.80
N LEU A 69 -1.32 2.97 -8.83
CA LEU A 69 -0.73 1.76 -9.43
C LEU A 69 0.17 1.04 -8.43
N ALA A 70 1.05 1.75 -7.70
CA ALA A 70 1.89 1.12 -6.69
C ALA A 70 1.06 0.41 -5.60
N HIS A 71 0.00 1.04 -5.08
CA HIS A 71 -0.88 0.37 -4.11
C HIS A 71 -1.64 -0.82 -4.71
N LYS A 72 -2.18 -0.68 -5.93
CA LYS A 72 -2.92 -1.74 -6.62
C LYS A 72 -2.02 -2.96 -6.92
N LEU A 73 -0.73 -2.77 -7.21
CA LEU A 73 0.24 -3.86 -7.38
C LEU A 73 0.41 -4.68 -6.10
N ASN A 74 0.62 -4.03 -4.94
CA ASN A 74 0.70 -4.74 -3.65
C ASN A 74 -0.62 -5.43 -3.29
N TYR A 75 -1.75 -4.77 -3.53
CA TYR A 75 -3.06 -5.36 -3.29
C TYR A 75 -3.26 -6.64 -4.11
N ARG A 76 -2.92 -6.60 -5.40
CA ARG A 76 -3.01 -7.77 -6.29
C ARG A 76 -2.09 -8.91 -5.87
N MET A 77 -0.84 -8.63 -5.50
CA MET A 77 0.06 -9.65 -4.94
C MET A 77 -0.54 -10.31 -3.68
N LYS A 78 -1.17 -9.50 -2.81
CA LYS A 78 -1.82 -10.01 -1.61
C LYS A 78 -3.03 -10.89 -1.91
N GLU A 79 -3.81 -10.52 -2.91
CA GLU A 79 -4.95 -11.31 -3.39
C GLU A 79 -4.49 -12.67 -3.93
N LEU A 80 -3.47 -12.71 -4.79
CA LEU A 80 -2.92 -13.94 -5.36
C LEU A 80 -2.31 -14.88 -4.30
N SER A 81 -1.69 -14.30 -3.26
CA SER A 81 -1.21 -15.05 -2.10
C SER A 81 -2.38 -15.68 -1.34
N ARG A 82 -3.47 -14.93 -1.11
CA ARG A 82 -4.63 -15.38 -0.31
C ARG A 82 -5.51 -16.40 -1.03
N ASN A 83 -5.70 -16.26 -2.34
CA ASN A 83 -6.53 -17.17 -3.12
C ASN A 83 -5.79 -18.43 -3.59
N GLY A 84 -4.49 -18.54 -3.31
CA GLY A 84 -3.66 -19.71 -3.64
C GLY A 84 -3.17 -19.75 -5.08
N THR A 85 -3.39 -18.72 -5.90
CA THR A 85 -2.87 -18.65 -7.28
C THR A 85 -1.34 -18.52 -7.28
N CYS A 86 -0.79 -17.73 -6.35
CA CYS A 86 0.65 -17.61 -6.13
C CYS A 86 0.96 -17.91 -4.66
N PRO A 87 0.91 -19.19 -4.24
CA PRO A 87 1.05 -19.57 -2.84
C PRO A 87 2.46 -19.34 -2.29
N TRP A 88 3.44 -19.17 -3.18
CA TRP A 88 4.81 -18.83 -2.88
C TRP A 88 4.99 -17.37 -2.42
N ILE A 89 4.02 -16.47 -2.65
CA ILE A 89 4.10 -15.07 -2.19
C ILE A 89 3.90 -15.03 -0.67
N LEU A 90 4.92 -14.55 0.04
CA LEU A 90 4.91 -14.32 1.48
C LEU A 90 4.45 -12.89 1.82
N PRO A 91 4.16 -12.56 3.10
CA PRO A 91 3.41 -11.35 3.43
C PRO A 91 4.08 -10.01 3.16
N ASP A 92 5.41 -9.92 3.09
CA ASP A 92 6.14 -8.66 2.86
C ASP A 92 6.30 -8.40 1.35
N SER A 93 5.84 -7.22 0.90
CA SER A 93 5.97 -6.79 -0.48
C SER A 93 6.14 -5.27 -0.58
N LYS A 94 6.89 -4.86 -1.61
CA LYS A 94 7.12 -3.46 -1.98
C LYS A 94 6.94 -3.31 -3.48
N SER A 95 6.40 -2.17 -3.89
CA SER A 95 6.29 -1.80 -5.30
C SER A 95 6.55 -0.31 -5.50
N GLN A 96 7.13 0.04 -6.62
CA GLN A 96 7.36 1.42 -7.04
C GLN A 96 7.01 1.54 -8.51
N VAL A 97 6.34 2.64 -8.87
CA VAL A 97 5.92 2.93 -10.25
C VAL A 97 6.39 4.34 -10.60
N THR A 98 7.18 4.43 -11.66
CA THR A 98 7.58 5.68 -12.28
C THR A 98 6.71 5.89 -13.52
N VAL A 99 6.03 7.03 -13.59
CA VAL A 99 5.16 7.39 -14.72
C VAL A 99 5.77 8.61 -15.41
N GLU A 100 5.77 8.58 -16.74
CA GLU A 100 6.07 9.74 -17.57
C GLU A 100 4.80 10.60 -17.68
N TYR A 101 4.94 11.88 -17.37
CA TYR A 101 3.85 12.85 -17.42
C TYR A 101 4.10 13.92 -18.46
N ARG A 102 3.02 14.47 -18.97
CA ARG A 102 3.00 15.73 -19.71
C ARG A 102 2.31 16.79 -18.85
N ASP A 103 2.94 17.96 -18.76
CA ASP A 103 2.31 19.15 -18.18
C ASP A 103 1.32 19.74 -19.20
N ASN A 104 0.05 19.78 -18.83
CA ASN A 104 -1.01 20.42 -19.58
C ASN A 104 -1.56 21.61 -18.80
N MET A 105 -0.84 22.75 -18.86
CA MET A 105 -1.23 24.00 -18.20
C MET A 105 -1.44 23.84 -16.68
N GLY A 106 -0.60 23.04 -16.03
CA GLY A 106 -0.65 22.72 -14.60
C GLY A 106 -1.40 21.43 -14.26
N ALA A 107 -2.18 20.86 -15.20
CA ALA A 107 -2.76 19.52 -15.04
C ALA A 107 -1.75 18.44 -15.45
N MET A 108 -1.60 17.40 -14.64
CA MET A 108 -0.67 16.31 -14.90
C MET A 108 -1.36 15.23 -15.74
N GLU A 109 -0.94 15.07 -16.99
CA GLU A 109 -1.48 14.05 -17.90
C GLU A 109 -0.53 12.84 -17.95
N PRO A 110 -0.92 11.64 -17.47
CA PRO A 110 -0.09 10.44 -17.56
C PRO A 110 0.05 9.97 -19.00
N VAL A 111 1.29 9.79 -19.46
CA VAL A 111 1.60 9.35 -20.83
C VAL A 111 1.87 7.85 -20.89
N ARG A 112 2.79 7.35 -20.06
CA ARG A 112 3.18 5.94 -19.97
C ARG A 112 3.79 5.59 -18.63
N VAL A 113 3.79 4.30 -18.28
CA VAL A 113 4.56 3.78 -17.15
C VAL A 113 5.99 3.53 -17.62
N HIS A 114 6.93 4.33 -17.14
CA HIS A 114 8.35 4.24 -17.51
C HIS A 114 9.04 3.07 -16.82
N THR A 115 8.78 2.84 -15.54
CA THR A 115 9.45 1.78 -14.79
C THR A 115 8.56 1.25 -13.68
N VAL A 116 8.55 -0.07 -13.54
CA VAL A 116 7.93 -0.77 -12.41
C VAL A 116 9.01 -1.55 -11.67
N VAL A 117 9.10 -1.35 -10.36
CA VAL A 117 9.96 -2.14 -9.47
C VAL A 117 9.06 -2.88 -8.50
N ILE A 118 9.27 -4.19 -8.37
CA ILE A 118 8.60 -5.03 -7.38
C ILE A 118 9.66 -5.80 -6.60
N SER A 119 9.52 -5.83 -5.29
CA SER A 119 10.28 -6.70 -4.40
C SER A 119 9.29 -7.40 -3.49
N VAL A 120 9.26 -8.73 -3.54
CA VAL A 120 8.29 -9.52 -2.80
C VAL A 120 9.01 -10.67 -2.10
N GLN A 121 8.67 -10.88 -0.83
CA GLN A 121 9.14 -12.02 -0.07
C GLN A 121 8.52 -13.29 -0.67
N HIS A 122 9.30 -14.35 -0.84
CA HIS A 122 8.86 -15.57 -1.50
C HIS A 122 9.31 -16.84 -0.77
N GLY A 123 8.62 -17.95 -1.04
CA GLY A 123 9.04 -19.28 -0.62
C GLY A 123 10.36 -19.71 -1.30
N PRO A 124 11.09 -20.65 -0.71
CA PRO A 124 12.40 -21.07 -1.19
C PRO A 124 12.36 -21.89 -2.49
N ASP A 125 11.20 -22.48 -2.83
CA ASP A 125 11.09 -23.47 -3.90
C ASP A 125 10.83 -22.88 -5.30
N ILE A 126 10.59 -21.57 -5.41
CA ILE A 126 10.32 -20.90 -6.70
C ILE A 126 11.58 -20.26 -7.28
N THR A 127 11.77 -20.40 -8.60
CA THR A 127 12.89 -19.79 -9.32
C THR A 127 12.67 -18.30 -9.59
N LEU A 128 13.75 -17.55 -9.80
CA LEU A 128 13.67 -16.13 -10.11
C LEU A 128 12.94 -15.87 -11.44
N GLU A 129 13.15 -16.73 -12.43
CA GLU A 129 12.49 -16.70 -13.73
C GLU A 129 10.98 -16.86 -13.58
N GLU A 130 10.53 -17.83 -12.78
CA GLU A 130 9.11 -18.03 -12.48
C GLU A 130 8.52 -16.86 -11.71
N ILE A 131 9.22 -16.31 -10.72
CA ILE A 131 8.77 -15.10 -10.00
C ILE A 131 8.53 -13.96 -11.00
N ARG A 132 9.51 -13.67 -11.86
CA ARG A 132 9.42 -12.58 -12.85
C ARG A 132 8.26 -12.78 -13.82
N CYS A 133 8.09 -14.00 -14.34
CA CYS A 133 7.00 -14.35 -15.24
C CYS A 133 5.63 -14.19 -14.56
N ASN A 134 5.46 -14.76 -13.37
CA ASN A 134 4.20 -14.68 -12.62
C ASN A 134 3.85 -13.24 -12.24
N LEU A 135 4.82 -12.44 -11.79
CA LEU A 135 4.58 -11.03 -11.46
C LEU A 135 4.22 -10.23 -12.71
N MET A 136 4.88 -10.46 -13.85
CA MET A 136 4.56 -9.77 -15.09
C MET A 136 3.12 -10.06 -15.55
N GLU A 137 2.76 -11.35 -15.66
CA GLU A 137 1.47 -11.76 -16.23
C GLU A 137 0.30 -11.56 -15.26
N ASN A 138 0.46 -11.93 -13.99
CA ASN A 138 -0.67 -11.97 -13.04
C ASN A 138 -0.82 -10.70 -12.20
N VAL A 139 0.20 -9.84 -12.18
CA VAL A 139 0.22 -8.61 -11.37
C VAL A 139 0.35 -7.37 -12.25
N VAL A 140 1.45 -7.20 -12.98
CA VAL A 140 1.74 -5.96 -13.72
C VAL A 140 0.72 -5.74 -14.84
N LYS A 141 0.55 -6.71 -15.75
CA LYS A 141 -0.38 -6.60 -16.89
C LYS A 141 -1.86 -6.57 -16.48
N VAL A 142 -2.19 -7.09 -15.31
CA VAL A 142 -3.55 -7.07 -14.76
C VAL A 142 -3.89 -5.72 -14.13
N VAL A 143 -2.92 -5.10 -13.45
CA VAL A 143 -3.14 -3.85 -12.70
C VAL A 143 -2.94 -2.62 -13.58
N ILE A 144 -1.90 -2.61 -14.41
CA ILE A 144 -1.55 -1.44 -15.21
C ILE A 144 -2.33 -1.47 -16.53
N PRO A 145 -3.15 -0.46 -16.83
CA PRO A 145 -3.85 -0.38 -18.10
C PRO A 145 -2.89 -0.49 -19.29
N ALA A 146 -3.21 -1.36 -20.25
CA ALA A 146 -2.34 -1.64 -21.41
C ALA A 146 -1.94 -0.39 -22.20
N LYS A 147 -2.79 0.65 -22.21
CA LYS A 147 -2.48 1.95 -22.85
C LYS A 147 -1.23 2.65 -22.29
N TYR A 148 -0.79 2.29 -21.08
CA TYR A 148 0.40 2.85 -20.43
C TYR A 148 1.61 1.94 -20.49
N LEU A 149 1.50 0.74 -21.06
CA LEU A 149 2.60 -0.21 -21.20
C LEU A 149 3.09 -0.22 -22.65
N ASP A 150 4.40 -0.05 -22.83
CA ASP A 150 5.06 -0.13 -24.13
C ASP A 150 6.43 -0.83 -24.01
N ASP A 151 7.05 -1.09 -25.17
CA ASP A 151 8.36 -1.75 -25.26
C ASP A 151 9.54 -0.76 -25.12
N LYS A 152 9.29 0.46 -24.63
CA LYS A 152 10.30 1.54 -24.55
C LYS A 152 10.92 1.69 -23.18
#